data_AF-A0A8J5XQW5-F1
#
_entry.id   AF-A0A8J5XQW5-F1
#
_cell.length_a   1.000
_cell.length_b   1.000
_cell.length_c   1.000
_cell.angle_alpha   90.00
_cell.angle_beta   90.00
_cell.angle_gamma   90.00
#
_symmetry.space_group_name_H-M   'P 1'
#
loop_
_entity.id
_entity.type
_entity.pdbx_description
1 polymer ?
#
loop_
_entity_poly.entity_id
_entity_poly.type
_entity_poly.pdbx_seq_one_letter_code
_entity_poly.pdbx_strand_id
1 'polypeptide(L)'
;MAGPSERTLGDIIRTSAPASQLPSGFSPEERIVLTANGNLQRLISSYYNSTVSVAVKRNAKVAGSDGHYEREVELSVLGVAFATASSAVVLSVDRLVDAVENHGVALGQLFRHFELLPTFELLRASKRPDGSFERAYTLRATGITCTIVERFVPGLFTLGPAPSSRGQPLEPDGGAGAAGDAGARRTSAPHFGDIMAAAQTGIELPAGDFSPLQRLLLTANGNVQRIVSAFYGAPVNVDVLLSGRAQLGGHERHVSMSLFGVHFMTARSSVHLLEPAWQAAADAGVPLGSLFQHMGVLPAFALHSIGRARGYFWRAYSLRCAGMACEIHETFVDGVFELSARAARDAQVSTAFGGHIC
;
A
#
# COMPACT_ATOMS: atom_id res chain seq x y z
N MET A 1 27.71 -21.90 -8.37
CA MET A 1 27.71 -20.46 -8.67
C MET A 1 26.36 -19.91 -8.22
N ALA A 2 26.33 -19.08 -7.17
CA ALA A 2 25.10 -18.51 -6.65
C ALA A 2 24.64 -17.36 -7.56
N GLY A 3 23.42 -17.45 -8.10
CA GLY A 3 22.78 -16.39 -8.87
C GLY A 3 22.43 -15.17 -8.01
N PRO A 4 22.02 -14.05 -8.64
CA PRO A 4 21.80 -12.78 -7.94
C PRO A 4 20.73 -12.95 -6.85
N SER A 5 21.09 -12.50 -5.65
CA SER A 5 20.30 -12.58 -4.42
C SER A 5 18.83 -12.17 -4.61
N GLU A 6 17.91 -13.05 -4.21
CA GLU A 6 16.49 -12.73 -3.95
C GLU A 6 16.41 -11.53 -2.99
N ARG A 7 16.02 -10.35 -3.47
CA ARG A 7 16.00 -9.10 -2.66
C ARG A 7 14.66 -8.41 -2.55
N THR A 8 13.57 -9.03 -2.97
CA THR A 8 12.27 -8.37 -2.96
C THR A 8 11.16 -9.33 -2.59
N LEU A 9 10.40 -8.95 -1.56
CA LEU A 9 9.00 -9.35 -1.41
C LEU A 9 8.11 -8.69 -2.47
N GLY A 10 8.69 -7.76 -3.22
CA GLY A 10 8.18 -7.18 -4.45
C GLY A 10 6.92 -6.40 -4.16
N ASP A 11 7.07 -5.10 -3.89
CA ASP A 11 5.93 -4.19 -3.97
C ASP A 11 5.12 -4.55 -5.21
N ILE A 12 3.85 -4.95 -5.04
CA ILE A 12 3.07 -5.58 -6.11
C ILE A 12 3.16 -4.74 -7.38
N ILE A 13 3.19 -3.42 -7.23
CA ILE A 13 3.45 -2.47 -8.30
C ILE A 13 4.93 -2.10 -8.32
N ARG A 14 5.59 -2.39 -9.45
CA ARG A 14 7.00 -2.03 -9.67
C ARG A 14 7.16 -0.51 -9.59
N THR A 15 8.14 -0.08 -8.80
CA THR A 15 8.53 1.32 -8.64
C THR A 15 9.93 1.51 -9.23
N SER A 16 10.10 2.44 -10.17
CA SER A 16 11.39 2.71 -10.82
C SER A 16 12.32 3.63 -10.01
N ALA A 17 11.79 4.38 -9.04
CA ALA A 17 12.56 5.32 -8.23
C ALA A 17 12.61 4.88 -6.74
N PRO A 18 13.79 4.49 -6.20
CA PRO A 18 13.91 4.17 -4.78
C PRO A 18 13.72 5.43 -3.93
N ALA A 19 13.10 5.28 -2.76
CA ALA A 19 12.80 6.40 -1.86
C ALA A 19 14.05 7.18 -1.39
N SER A 20 15.23 6.57 -1.48
CA SER A 20 16.53 7.20 -1.22
C SER A 20 16.90 8.31 -2.22
N GLN A 21 16.12 8.49 -3.30
CA GLN A 21 16.32 9.55 -4.31
C GLN A 21 15.41 10.76 -4.11
N LEU A 22 14.54 10.75 -3.09
CA LEU A 22 13.73 11.93 -2.80
C LEU A 22 14.62 13.09 -2.30
N PRO A 23 14.33 14.34 -2.70
CA PRO A 23 15.03 15.51 -2.19
C PRO A 23 15.02 15.57 -0.66
N SER A 24 16.05 16.18 -0.07
CA SER A 24 16.06 16.45 1.38
C SER A 24 14.92 17.41 1.76
N GLY A 25 14.46 17.34 3.01
CA GLY A 25 13.44 18.26 3.56
C GLY A 25 12.01 17.70 3.65
N PHE A 26 11.78 16.47 3.19
CA PHE A 26 10.54 15.74 3.45
C PHE A 26 10.58 15.00 4.80
N SER A 27 9.46 14.98 5.52
CA SER A 27 9.29 14.12 6.70
C SER A 27 9.24 12.64 6.29
N PRO A 28 9.49 11.71 7.23
CA PRO A 28 9.31 10.27 6.98
C PRO A 28 7.93 9.90 6.38
N GLU A 29 6.87 10.49 6.90
CA GLU A 29 5.49 10.26 6.46
C GLU A 29 5.22 10.85 5.07
N GLU A 30 5.76 12.06 4.80
CA GLU A 30 5.69 12.67 3.48
C GLU A 30 6.35 11.77 2.42
N ARG A 31 7.50 11.14 2.74
CA ARG A 31 8.15 10.18 1.83
C ARG A 31 7.29 8.95 1.53
N ILE A 32 6.54 8.45 2.51
CA ILE A 32 5.59 7.33 2.30
C ILE A 32 4.52 7.73 1.28
N VAL A 33 3.94 8.94 1.42
CA VAL A 33 2.91 9.46 0.51
C VAL A 33 3.49 9.75 -0.86
N LEU A 34 4.67 10.34 -0.95
CA LEU A 34 5.32 10.67 -2.23
C LEU A 34 5.60 9.42 -3.08
N THR A 35 5.90 8.29 -2.44
CA THR A 35 6.16 7.01 -3.11
C THR A 35 4.92 6.12 -3.25
N ALA A 36 3.73 6.59 -2.87
CA ALA A 36 2.49 5.81 -2.98
C ALA A 36 2.17 5.47 -4.45
N ASN A 37 2.17 4.19 -4.79
CA ASN A 37 2.16 3.69 -6.16
C ASN A 37 0.75 3.29 -6.65
N GLY A 38 -0.27 4.07 -6.30
CA GLY A 38 -1.68 3.76 -6.60
C GLY A 38 -2.51 3.34 -5.38
N ASN A 39 -1.92 3.43 -4.19
CA ASN A 39 -2.57 3.09 -2.91
C ASN A 39 -2.72 4.30 -1.96
N LEU A 40 -2.65 5.53 -2.48
CA LEU A 40 -2.69 6.75 -1.67
C LEU A 40 -3.94 6.83 -0.78
N GLN A 41 -5.13 6.56 -1.36
CA GLN A 41 -6.40 6.60 -0.64
C GLN A 41 -6.36 5.68 0.58
N ARG A 42 -5.93 4.44 0.39
CA ARG A 42 -5.74 3.47 1.49
C ARG A 42 -4.74 3.94 2.54
N LEU A 43 -3.60 4.51 2.15
CA LEU A 43 -2.60 4.98 3.11
C LEU A 43 -3.18 6.08 4.00
N ILE A 44 -3.80 7.10 3.40
CA ILE A 44 -4.41 8.21 4.16
C ILE A 44 -5.58 7.73 5.00
N SER A 45 -6.43 6.87 4.43
CA SER A 45 -7.55 6.27 5.16
C SER A 45 -7.08 5.50 6.40
N SER A 46 -6.03 4.69 6.25
CA SER A 46 -5.48 3.88 7.34
C SER A 46 -4.79 4.74 8.40
N TYR A 47 -4.08 5.78 7.97
CA TYR A 47 -3.43 6.72 8.88
C TYR A 47 -4.47 7.38 9.81
N TYR A 48 -5.55 7.91 9.23
CA TYR A 48 -6.62 8.59 9.97
C TYR A 48 -7.67 7.64 10.56
N ASN A 49 -7.62 6.36 10.22
CA ASN A 49 -8.67 5.39 10.53
C ASN A 49 -10.06 5.91 10.11
N SER A 50 -10.13 6.49 8.93
CA SER A 50 -11.31 7.18 8.41
C SER A 50 -11.42 7.01 6.91
N THR A 51 -12.63 7.07 6.37
CA THR A 51 -12.87 6.97 4.94
C THR A 51 -12.29 8.17 4.20
N VAL A 52 -11.56 7.89 3.12
CA VAL A 52 -11.18 8.89 2.12
C VAL A 52 -12.28 8.96 1.07
N SER A 53 -12.74 10.16 0.76
CA SER A 53 -13.69 10.43 -0.33
C SER A 53 -13.00 11.11 -1.51
N VAL A 54 -13.48 10.81 -2.73
CA VAL A 54 -12.97 11.40 -3.97
C VAL A 54 -14.10 12.13 -4.69
N ALA A 55 -13.98 13.45 -4.81
CA ALA A 55 -14.90 14.28 -5.59
C ALA A 55 -14.30 14.56 -6.97
N VAL A 56 -15.00 14.14 -8.04
CA VAL A 56 -14.60 14.48 -9.41
C VAL A 56 -14.97 15.93 -9.70
N LYS A 57 -13.96 16.75 -9.96
CA LYS A 57 -14.13 18.17 -10.34
C LYS A 57 -14.21 18.32 -11.86
N ARG A 58 -13.41 17.55 -12.59
CA ARG A 58 -13.40 17.52 -14.05
C ARG A 58 -13.15 16.11 -14.56
N ASN A 59 -13.85 15.73 -15.61
CA ASN A 59 -13.59 14.50 -16.37
C ASN A 59 -14.05 14.74 -17.81
N ALA A 60 -13.11 14.93 -18.74
CA ALA A 60 -13.42 15.34 -20.11
C ALA A 60 -12.51 14.67 -21.13
N LYS A 61 -13.07 14.26 -22.26
CA LYS A 61 -12.30 13.89 -23.46
C LYS A 61 -11.64 15.15 -24.03
N VAL A 62 -10.39 15.04 -24.45
CA VAL A 62 -9.65 16.14 -25.09
C VAL A 62 -10.19 16.32 -26.50
N ALA A 63 -10.61 17.54 -26.84
CA ALA A 63 -11.23 17.84 -28.13
C ALA A 63 -10.31 17.46 -29.30
N GLY A 64 -10.87 16.77 -30.30
CA GLY A 64 -10.15 16.37 -31.52
C GLY A 64 -9.13 15.24 -31.32
N SER A 65 -9.20 14.49 -30.23
CA SER A 65 -8.31 13.35 -29.97
C SER A 65 -9.06 12.14 -29.43
N ASP A 66 -8.72 10.95 -29.94
CA ASP A 66 -9.33 9.69 -29.52
C ASP A 66 -8.52 9.01 -28.42
N GLY A 67 -9.22 8.57 -27.36
CA GLY A 67 -8.58 7.94 -26.21
C GLY A 67 -7.80 8.88 -25.30
N HIS A 68 -7.88 10.21 -25.49
CA HIS A 68 -7.23 11.20 -24.63
C HIS A 68 -8.23 11.87 -23.69
N TYR A 69 -7.94 11.87 -22.39
CA TYR A 69 -8.81 12.43 -21.36
C TYR A 69 -8.04 13.27 -20.35
N GLU A 70 -8.71 14.29 -19.82
CA GLU A 70 -8.25 15.08 -18.68
C GLU A 70 -9.20 14.87 -17.51
N ARG A 71 -8.64 14.59 -16.33
CA ARG A 71 -9.40 14.38 -15.10
C ARG A 71 -8.78 15.12 -13.94
N GLU A 72 -9.64 15.78 -13.17
CA GLU A 72 -9.29 16.47 -11.93
C GLU A 72 -10.18 15.99 -10.80
N VAL A 73 -9.57 15.67 -9.65
CA VAL A 73 -10.27 15.27 -8.44
C VAL A 73 -9.75 15.96 -7.20
N GLU A 74 -10.61 16.04 -6.21
CA GLU A 74 -10.30 16.44 -4.84
C GLU A 74 -10.46 15.22 -3.93
N LEU A 75 -9.47 15.02 -3.06
CA LEU A 75 -9.48 13.96 -2.06
C LEU A 75 -9.68 14.58 -0.68
N SER A 76 -10.58 13.99 0.09
CA SER A 76 -10.92 14.47 1.43
C SER A 76 -10.90 13.34 2.46
N VAL A 77 -10.53 13.67 3.68
CA VAL A 77 -10.55 12.77 4.85
C VAL A 77 -10.98 13.58 6.06
N LEU A 78 -11.76 12.99 6.98
CA LEU A 78 -12.33 13.73 8.13
C LEU A 78 -13.16 14.97 7.72
N GLY A 79 -13.75 14.95 6.52
CA GLY A 79 -14.48 16.10 5.95
C GLY A 79 -13.60 17.25 5.46
N VAL A 80 -12.26 17.10 5.48
CA VAL A 80 -11.30 18.13 5.05
C VAL A 80 -10.62 17.68 3.76
N ALA A 81 -10.61 18.56 2.75
CA ALA A 81 -9.86 18.35 1.52
C ALA A 81 -8.35 18.39 1.82
N PHE A 82 -7.64 17.32 1.48
CA PHE A 82 -6.21 17.18 1.77
C PHE A 82 -5.35 17.14 0.51
N ALA A 83 -5.94 16.81 -0.65
CA ALA A 83 -5.21 16.78 -1.90
C ALA A 83 -6.09 17.09 -3.11
N THR A 84 -5.45 17.61 -4.15
CA THR A 84 -6.00 17.69 -5.51
C THR A 84 -5.13 16.86 -6.44
N ALA A 85 -5.75 16.15 -7.39
CA ALA A 85 -5.04 15.36 -8.39
C ALA A 85 -5.53 15.73 -9.79
N SER A 86 -4.62 16.22 -10.63
CA SER A 86 -4.86 16.46 -12.05
C SER A 86 -4.18 15.35 -12.85
N SER A 87 -4.85 14.84 -13.88
CA SER A 87 -4.38 13.70 -14.66
C SER A 87 -4.68 13.86 -16.14
N ALA A 88 -3.68 13.51 -16.96
CA ALA A 88 -3.84 13.28 -18.38
C ALA A 88 -3.79 11.76 -18.62
N VAL A 89 -4.82 11.20 -19.24
CA VAL A 89 -4.99 9.77 -19.48
C VAL A 89 -5.00 9.52 -20.99
N VAL A 90 -4.18 8.57 -21.43
CA VAL A 90 -4.11 8.13 -22.82
C VAL A 90 -4.44 6.64 -22.88
N LEU A 91 -5.47 6.32 -23.64
CA LEU A 91 -5.91 4.97 -23.94
C LEU A 91 -5.56 4.66 -25.39
N SER A 92 -4.72 3.65 -25.61
CA SER A 92 -4.22 3.30 -26.95
C SER A 92 -4.83 2.01 -27.50
N VAL A 93 -5.89 1.51 -26.88
CA VAL A 93 -6.56 0.26 -27.28
C VAL A 93 -8.07 0.49 -27.30
N ASP A 94 -8.71 0.15 -28.42
CA ASP A 94 -10.13 0.42 -28.67
C ASP A 94 -11.04 -0.11 -27.57
N ARG A 95 -10.80 -1.33 -27.06
CA ARG A 95 -11.61 -1.91 -25.96
C ARG A 95 -11.61 -1.05 -24.69
N LEU A 96 -10.53 -0.30 -24.44
CA LEU A 96 -10.42 0.58 -23.27
C LEU A 96 -11.17 1.89 -23.51
N VAL A 97 -11.09 2.42 -24.73
CA VAL A 97 -11.84 3.60 -25.16
C VAL A 97 -13.35 3.30 -25.10
N ASP A 98 -13.76 2.19 -25.70
CA ASP A 98 -15.14 1.69 -25.71
C ASP A 98 -15.70 1.49 -24.29
N ALA A 99 -14.89 0.93 -23.39
CA ALA A 99 -15.29 0.79 -21.98
C ALA A 99 -15.63 2.12 -21.30
N VAL A 100 -14.87 3.19 -21.60
CA VAL A 100 -15.11 4.52 -21.04
C VAL A 100 -16.28 5.22 -21.74
N GLU A 101 -16.29 5.19 -23.07
CA GLU A 101 -17.22 5.99 -23.88
C GLU A 101 -18.61 5.35 -23.98
N ASN A 102 -18.70 4.02 -24.04
CA ASN A 102 -19.94 3.31 -24.29
C ASN A 102 -20.43 2.48 -23.10
N HIS A 103 -19.52 2.06 -22.20
CA HIS A 103 -19.88 1.22 -21.04
C HIS A 103 -19.80 1.94 -19.70
N GLY A 104 -19.48 3.24 -19.68
CA GLY A 104 -19.49 4.07 -18.48
C GLY A 104 -18.43 3.69 -17.43
N VAL A 105 -17.37 2.98 -17.83
CA VAL A 105 -16.26 2.66 -16.93
C VAL A 105 -15.52 3.94 -16.60
N ALA A 106 -15.49 4.30 -15.31
CA ALA A 106 -14.76 5.49 -14.87
C ALA A 106 -13.24 5.31 -15.08
N LEU A 107 -12.56 6.36 -15.57
CA LEU A 107 -11.11 6.35 -15.82
C LEU A 107 -10.27 5.86 -14.62
N GLY A 108 -10.69 6.22 -13.40
CA GLY A 108 -10.03 5.79 -12.17
C GLY A 108 -10.11 4.28 -11.91
N GLN A 109 -11.09 3.58 -12.49
CA GLN A 109 -11.31 2.14 -12.27
C GLN A 109 -10.64 1.26 -13.32
N LEU A 110 -10.07 1.82 -14.40
CA LEU A 110 -9.64 1.04 -15.57
C LEU A 110 -8.62 -0.06 -15.22
N PHE A 111 -7.61 0.25 -14.41
CA PHE A 111 -6.62 -0.76 -13.99
C PHE A 111 -7.27 -1.93 -13.25
N ARG A 112 -8.23 -1.64 -12.36
CA ARG A 112 -8.93 -2.66 -11.59
C ARG A 112 -9.93 -3.44 -12.45
N HIS A 113 -10.69 -2.75 -13.29
CA HIS A 113 -11.71 -3.34 -14.16
C HIS A 113 -11.11 -4.34 -15.14
N PHE A 114 -9.92 -4.05 -15.66
CA PHE A 114 -9.20 -4.93 -16.59
C PHE A 114 -8.09 -5.77 -15.92
N GLU A 115 -8.02 -5.77 -14.58
CA GLU A 115 -7.01 -6.49 -13.78
C GLU A 115 -5.55 -6.21 -14.17
N LEU A 116 -5.30 -5.04 -14.75
CA LEU A 116 -4.00 -4.63 -15.24
C LEU A 116 -3.13 -4.13 -14.08
N LEU A 117 -1.96 -4.75 -13.92
CA LEU A 117 -0.95 -4.27 -12.99
C LEU A 117 -0.09 -3.17 -13.65
N PRO A 118 -0.20 -1.90 -13.22
CA PRO A 118 0.61 -0.82 -13.75
C PRO A 118 2.04 -0.87 -13.19
N THR A 119 2.93 -0.20 -13.90
CA THR A 119 4.22 0.27 -13.39
C THR A 119 4.07 1.70 -12.90
N PHE A 120 4.73 2.04 -11.80
CA PHE A 120 4.78 3.39 -11.25
C PHE A 120 6.17 4.01 -11.44
N GLU A 121 6.19 5.25 -11.92
CA GLU A 121 7.41 6.04 -12.06
C GLU A 121 7.18 7.43 -11.46
N LEU A 122 7.91 7.75 -10.39
CA LEU A 122 7.93 9.09 -9.82
C LEU A 122 8.78 10.01 -10.72
N LEU A 123 8.17 11.02 -11.30
CA LEU A 123 8.86 11.98 -12.19
C LEU A 123 9.49 13.13 -11.41
N ARG A 124 8.76 13.68 -10.43
CA ARG A 124 9.23 14.78 -9.59
C ARG A 124 8.50 14.82 -8.26
N ALA A 125 9.19 15.31 -7.24
CA ALA A 125 8.61 15.67 -5.95
C ALA A 125 9.16 17.04 -5.53
N SER A 126 8.30 17.91 -5.00
CA SER A 126 8.70 19.24 -4.56
C SER A 126 7.91 19.68 -3.33
N LYS A 127 8.58 20.40 -2.43
CA LYS A 127 7.97 21.02 -1.25
C LYS A 127 7.98 22.54 -1.42
N ARG A 128 6.89 23.18 -1.05
CA ARG A 128 6.74 24.64 -1.11
C ARG A 128 7.04 25.27 0.25
N PRO A 129 7.37 26.58 0.30
CA PRO A 129 7.69 27.27 1.55
C PRO A 129 6.54 27.29 2.57
N ASP A 130 5.29 27.20 2.12
CA ASP A 130 4.09 27.13 2.97
C ASP A 130 3.88 25.76 3.62
N GLY A 131 4.78 24.80 3.37
CA GLY A 131 4.71 23.43 3.87
C GLY A 131 3.86 22.50 3.01
N SER A 132 3.14 23.01 1.99
CA SER A 132 2.49 22.16 1.01
C SER A 132 3.53 21.43 0.16
N PHE A 133 3.13 20.32 -0.44
CA PHE A 133 4.03 19.54 -1.28
C PHE A 133 3.27 18.88 -2.43
N GLU A 134 4.00 18.50 -3.46
CA GLU A 134 3.41 17.88 -4.64
C GLU A 134 4.33 16.81 -5.21
N ARG A 135 3.71 15.91 -5.98
CA ARG A 135 4.40 14.92 -6.80
C ARG A 135 3.80 14.87 -8.19
N ALA A 136 4.63 14.59 -9.18
CA ALA A 136 4.17 14.13 -10.48
C ALA A 136 4.74 12.74 -10.77
N TYR A 137 3.91 11.88 -11.34
CA TYR A 137 4.26 10.49 -11.61
C TYR A 137 3.52 9.95 -12.83
N THR A 138 3.98 8.82 -13.36
CA THR A 138 3.23 8.05 -14.35
C THR A 138 2.77 6.71 -13.79
N LEU A 139 1.58 6.29 -14.21
CA LEU A 139 1.11 4.90 -14.12
C LEU A 139 0.96 4.38 -15.55
N ARG A 140 1.57 3.23 -15.84
CA ARG A 140 1.54 2.64 -17.19
C ARG A 140 1.17 1.18 -17.12
N ALA A 141 0.24 0.76 -17.96
CA ALA A 141 -0.04 -0.65 -18.23
C ALA A 141 -0.32 -0.82 -19.73
N THR A 142 -0.53 -2.06 -20.17
CA THR A 142 -0.88 -2.35 -21.56
C THR A 142 -2.10 -1.54 -22.00
N GLY A 143 -1.89 -0.57 -22.89
CA GLY A 143 -2.94 0.27 -23.44
C GLY A 143 -3.36 1.49 -22.60
N ILE A 144 -2.75 1.71 -21.42
CA ILE A 144 -3.09 2.83 -20.53
C ILE A 144 -1.81 3.57 -20.12
N THR A 145 -1.79 4.88 -20.33
CA THR A 145 -0.79 5.77 -19.72
C THR A 145 -1.50 6.89 -18.99
N CYS A 146 -1.22 7.04 -17.69
CA CYS A 146 -1.68 8.16 -16.88
C CYS A 146 -0.48 8.99 -16.44
N THR A 147 -0.51 10.29 -16.72
CA THR A 147 0.41 11.27 -16.12
C THR A 147 -0.35 12.05 -15.08
N ILE A 148 0.07 11.97 -13.82
CA ILE A 148 -0.68 12.45 -12.66
C ILE A 148 0.17 13.46 -11.89
N VAL A 149 -0.45 14.58 -11.52
CA VAL A 149 0.11 15.58 -10.60
C VAL A 149 -0.80 15.66 -9.39
N GLU A 150 -0.27 15.35 -8.22
CA GLU A 150 -0.95 15.44 -6.93
C GLU A 150 -0.35 16.53 -6.08
N ARG A 151 -1.20 17.38 -5.50
CA ARG A 151 -0.82 18.47 -4.59
C ARG A 151 -1.47 18.24 -3.25
N PHE A 152 -0.69 18.31 -2.18
CA PHE A 152 -1.08 18.04 -0.81
C PHE A 152 -1.05 19.31 0.03
N VAL A 153 -2.00 19.42 0.96
CA VAL A 153 -2.05 20.52 1.92
C VAL A 153 -0.88 20.46 2.92
N PRO A 154 -0.46 21.60 3.49
CA PRO A 154 0.48 21.60 4.61
C PRO A 154 -0.14 20.89 5.82
N GLY A 155 0.69 20.20 6.60
CA GLY A 155 0.19 19.48 7.79
C GLY A 155 -0.72 18.30 7.47
N LEU A 156 -0.52 17.63 6.32
CA LEU A 156 -1.30 16.46 5.90
C LEU A 156 -1.48 15.39 6.99
N PHE A 157 -0.54 15.27 7.93
CA PHE A 157 -0.55 14.27 9.01
C PHE A 157 -1.00 14.81 10.38
N THR A 158 -1.46 16.05 10.42
CA THR A 158 -1.97 16.75 11.61
C THR A 158 -3.37 17.31 11.37
N LEU A 159 -4.12 16.76 10.41
CA LEU A 159 -5.47 17.22 10.11
C LEU A 159 -6.41 16.88 11.27
N GLY A 160 -7.27 17.84 11.59
CA GLY A 160 -8.41 17.65 12.48
C GLY A 160 -9.72 17.47 11.69
N PRO A 161 -10.80 17.02 12.33
CA PRO A 161 -12.11 17.04 11.71
C PRO A 161 -12.49 18.47 11.30
N ALA A 162 -13.19 18.59 10.17
CA ALA A 162 -13.73 19.88 9.75
C ALA A 162 -14.59 20.46 10.90
N PRO A 163 -14.47 21.77 11.22
CA PRO A 163 -15.33 22.38 12.21
C PRO A 163 -16.77 22.17 11.76
N SER A 164 -17.54 21.45 12.57
CA SER A 164 -18.94 21.17 12.30
C SER A 164 -19.67 22.50 12.19
N SER A 165 -20.18 22.80 11.00
CA SER A 165 -21.13 23.88 10.81
C SER A 165 -22.29 23.65 11.79
N ARG A 166 -22.41 24.54 12.79
CA ARG A 166 -23.44 24.48 13.83
C ARG A 166 -24.83 24.26 13.24
N GLY A 167 -25.50 23.21 13.70
CA GLY A 167 -26.95 23.17 13.85
C GLY A 167 -27.74 22.45 12.77
N GLN A 168 -27.90 21.12 12.91
CA GLN A 168 -29.24 20.51 12.86
C GLN A 168 -29.32 19.43 13.97
N PRO A 169 -30.37 19.42 14.81
CA PRO A 169 -30.52 18.41 15.86
C PRO A 169 -30.88 17.06 15.25
N LEU A 170 -30.09 16.03 15.55
CA LEU A 170 -30.50 14.64 15.40
C LEU A 170 -31.14 14.21 16.72
N GLU A 171 -32.42 13.88 16.65
CA GLU A 171 -33.18 13.25 17.74
C GLU A 171 -32.52 11.90 18.14
N PRO A 172 -32.53 11.54 19.43
CA PRO A 172 -31.87 10.33 19.90
C PRO A 172 -32.83 9.15 19.82
N ASP A 173 -32.49 8.13 19.03
CA ASP A 173 -33.13 6.83 19.16
C ASP A 173 -32.29 5.92 20.07
N GLY A 174 -32.94 5.48 21.16
CA GLY A 174 -32.35 4.74 22.24
C GLY A 174 -32.10 3.27 21.92
N GLY A 175 -31.07 2.69 22.53
CA GLY A 175 -30.83 1.26 22.49
C GLY A 175 -29.65 0.84 23.35
N ALA A 176 -29.93 0.53 24.62
CA ALA A 176 -28.98 -0.06 25.56
C ALA A 176 -28.67 -1.53 25.22
N GLY A 177 -27.43 -1.98 25.46
CA GLY A 177 -27.07 -3.40 25.34
C GLY A 177 -25.60 -3.77 25.63
N ALA A 178 -25.30 -3.95 26.92
CA ALA A 178 -24.38 -4.90 27.59
C ALA A 178 -22.97 -5.27 27.05
N ALA A 179 -22.06 -5.37 28.02
CA ALA A 179 -20.65 -5.78 27.93
C ALA A 179 -20.42 -7.31 27.81
N GLY A 180 -19.28 -7.70 27.24
CA GLY A 180 -18.68 -9.03 27.45
C GLY A 180 -17.81 -9.58 26.31
N ASP A 181 -16.53 -9.80 26.65
CA ASP A 181 -15.59 -10.81 26.13
C ASP A 181 -14.55 -10.45 25.04
N ALA A 182 -13.29 -10.70 25.41
CA ALA A 182 -12.07 -10.42 24.67
C ALA A 182 -11.71 -11.63 23.80
N GLY A 183 -12.33 -11.71 22.61
CA GLY A 183 -12.05 -12.71 21.59
C GLY A 183 -11.64 -12.05 20.28
N ALA A 184 -10.63 -12.63 19.61
CA ALA A 184 -10.18 -12.23 18.28
C ALA A 184 -11.37 -11.91 17.35
N ARG A 185 -11.59 -10.62 17.06
CA ARG A 185 -12.69 -10.18 16.21
C ARG A 185 -12.39 -10.52 14.76
N ARG A 186 -13.10 -11.53 14.23
CA ARG A 186 -13.24 -11.75 12.79
C ARG A 186 -14.10 -10.61 12.23
N THR A 187 -13.47 -9.62 11.61
CA THR A 187 -14.17 -8.64 10.78
C THR A 187 -14.26 -9.21 9.37
N SER A 188 -15.45 -9.66 8.95
CA SER A 188 -15.72 -9.95 7.54
C SER A 188 -15.87 -8.62 6.79
N ALA A 189 -14.74 -8.04 6.39
CA ALA A 189 -14.72 -6.83 5.57
C ALA A 189 -14.97 -7.16 4.08
N PRO A 190 -15.72 -6.30 3.35
CA PRO A 190 -15.93 -6.46 1.90
C PRO A 190 -14.61 -6.33 1.10
N HIS A 191 -14.68 -6.64 -0.19
CA HIS A 191 -13.55 -6.82 -1.10
C HIS A 191 -12.79 -5.50 -1.38
N PHE A 192 -11.48 -5.41 -1.07
CA PHE A 192 -10.70 -4.15 -1.19
C PHE A 192 -9.32 -4.33 -1.82
N GLY A 193 -9.09 -3.83 -3.03
CA GLY A 193 -7.76 -3.86 -3.66
C GLY A 193 -7.50 -2.61 -4.51
N ASP A 194 -6.90 -1.58 -3.91
CA ASP A 194 -6.60 -0.34 -4.64
C ASP A 194 -5.56 -0.51 -5.75
N ILE A 195 -6.01 -0.24 -6.98
CA ILE A 195 -5.52 0.80 -7.90
C ILE A 195 -6.75 1.66 -8.26
N MET A 196 -7.20 2.36 -7.22
CA MET A 196 -8.38 3.21 -7.08
C MET A 196 -9.74 2.49 -7.19
N ALA A 197 -10.19 1.91 -6.07
CA ALA A 197 -11.57 1.45 -5.84
C ALA A 197 -12.61 2.62 -5.86
N ALA A 198 -13.87 2.34 -5.52
CA ALA A 198 -15.04 3.24 -5.59
C ALA A 198 -14.81 4.66 -4.99
N ALA A 199 -15.76 5.58 -5.15
CA ALA A 199 -15.67 6.98 -4.69
C ALA A 199 -15.34 7.16 -3.18
N GLN A 200 -15.36 6.08 -2.41
CA GLN A 200 -14.99 6.00 -1.00
C GLN A 200 -14.10 4.79 -0.74
N THR A 201 -13.02 5.00 0.02
CA THR A 201 -12.12 3.94 0.48
C THR A 201 -11.91 4.06 1.99
N GLY A 202 -12.22 2.99 2.73
CA GLY A 202 -12.13 2.97 4.19
C GLY A 202 -11.74 1.59 4.72
N ILE A 203 -10.78 1.53 5.65
CA ILE A 203 -10.59 0.38 6.53
C ILE A 203 -10.68 0.92 7.96
N GLU A 204 -11.75 0.58 8.66
CA GLU A 204 -11.89 0.86 10.09
C GLU A 204 -11.22 -0.26 10.87
N LEU A 205 -10.08 0.07 11.48
CA LEU A 205 -9.44 -0.79 12.46
C LEU A 205 -9.97 -0.43 13.86
N PRO A 206 -9.98 -1.37 14.82
CA PRO A 206 -10.37 -1.10 16.20
C PRO A 206 -9.60 0.11 16.74
N ALA A 207 -10.35 1.13 17.17
CA ALA A 207 -9.77 2.37 17.67
C ALA A 207 -8.99 2.10 18.97
N GLY A 208 -7.82 2.73 19.12
CA GLY A 208 -7.03 2.72 20.35
C GLY A 208 -5.89 1.68 20.41
N ASP A 209 -5.93 0.61 19.61
CA ASP A 209 -4.96 -0.49 19.72
C ASP A 209 -3.67 -0.29 18.89
N PHE A 210 -3.68 0.64 17.94
CA PHE A 210 -2.60 0.84 16.97
C PHE A 210 -2.35 2.32 16.70
N SER A 211 -1.09 2.71 16.57
CA SER A 211 -0.71 4.05 16.13
C SER A 211 -1.05 4.26 14.63
N PRO A 212 -1.13 5.52 14.14
CA PRO A 212 -1.37 5.79 12.72
C PRO A 212 -0.41 5.05 11.78
N LEU A 213 0.88 5.00 12.12
CA LEU A 213 1.89 4.31 11.31
C LEU A 213 1.76 2.79 11.38
N GLN A 214 1.40 2.22 12.54
CA GLN A 214 1.11 0.79 12.65
C GLN A 214 -0.08 0.40 11.79
N ARG A 215 -1.12 1.24 11.71
CA ARG A 215 -2.26 1.01 10.80
C ARG A 215 -1.84 0.96 9.34
N LEU A 216 -0.88 1.78 8.91
CA LEU A 216 -0.32 1.70 7.54
C LEU A 216 0.24 0.32 7.23
N LEU A 217 0.99 -0.27 8.17
CA LEU A 217 1.57 -1.61 7.99
C LEU A 217 0.50 -2.70 8.05
N LEU A 218 -0.52 -2.54 8.90
CA LEU A 218 -1.63 -3.49 9.00
C LEU A 218 -2.45 -3.58 7.72
N THR A 219 -2.63 -2.46 7.00
CA THR A 219 -3.45 -2.41 5.78
C THR A 219 -2.65 -2.45 4.47
N ALA A 220 -1.32 -2.49 4.54
CA ALA A 220 -0.42 -2.53 3.38
C ALA A 220 -0.72 -3.73 2.44
N ASN A 221 -1.11 -3.50 1.19
CA ASN A 221 -1.36 -4.57 0.21
C ASN A 221 -0.08 -5.00 -0.53
N GLY A 222 0.85 -5.62 0.20
CA GLY A 222 2.12 -6.10 -0.38
C GLY A 222 3.17 -5.00 -0.57
N ASN A 223 3.06 -3.85 0.10
CA ASN A 223 3.99 -2.72 0.00
C ASN A 223 4.67 -2.35 1.33
N VAL A 224 4.72 -3.27 2.30
CA VAL A 224 5.45 -3.08 3.58
C VAL A 224 6.91 -2.68 3.33
N GLN A 225 7.59 -3.37 2.41
CA GLN A 225 8.99 -3.08 2.05
C GLN A 225 9.15 -1.61 1.62
N ARG A 226 8.24 -1.11 0.77
CA ARG A 226 8.26 0.27 0.29
C ARG A 226 7.94 1.26 1.40
N ILE A 227 6.91 1.00 2.21
CA ILE A 227 6.50 1.90 3.30
C ILE A 227 7.67 2.12 4.26
N VAL A 228 8.30 1.05 4.74
CA VAL A 228 9.43 1.14 5.69
C VAL A 228 10.67 1.75 5.02
N SER A 229 10.96 1.36 3.77
CA SER A 229 12.07 1.94 3.01
C SER A 229 11.90 3.44 2.80
N ALA A 230 10.68 3.89 2.48
CA ALA A 230 10.36 5.29 2.31
C ALA A 230 10.44 6.08 3.61
N PHE A 231 9.91 5.52 4.70
CA PHE A 231 10.00 6.13 6.02
C PHE A 231 11.44 6.42 6.41
N TYR A 232 12.36 5.47 6.21
CA TYR A 232 13.78 5.66 6.57
C TYR A 232 14.64 6.29 5.48
N GLY A 233 14.15 6.39 4.23
CA GLY A 233 14.98 6.77 3.09
C GLY A 233 16.13 5.79 2.84
N ALA A 234 15.95 4.51 3.22
CA ALA A 234 16.99 3.49 3.22
C ALA A 234 16.45 2.16 2.67
N PRO A 235 17.30 1.32 2.04
CA PRO A 235 16.86 0.03 1.50
C PRO A 235 16.57 -0.97 2.62
N VAL A 236 15.42 -1.64 2.53
CA VAL A 236 15.06 -2.78 3.37
C VAL A 236 15.66 -4.06 2.77
N ASN A 237 16.32 -4.85 3.61
CA ASN A 237 16.78 -6.19 3.24
C ASN A 237 15.65 -7.19 3.44
N VAL A 238 15.55 -8.16 2.52
CA VAL A 238 14.57 -9.24 2.57
C VAL A 238 15.33 -10.56 2.49
N ASP A 239 15.22 -11.35 3.54
CA ASP A 239 15.85 -12.66 3.65
C ASP A 239 14.78 -13.75 3.46
N VAL A 240 14.98 -14.62 2.48
CA VAL A 240 14.10 -15.79 2.26
C VAL A 240 14.60 -16.93 3.14
N LEU A 241 13.85 -17.22 4.20
CA LEU A 241 14.20 -18.25 5.18
C LEU A 241 13.76 -19.64 4.73
N LEU A 242 12.63 -19.71 4.03
CA LEU A 242 12.07 -20.94 3.46
C LEU A 242 11.32 -20.60 2.19
N SER A 243 11.47 -21.41 1.14
CA SER A 243 10.64 -21.32 -0.06
C SER A 243 10.63 -22.68 -0.75
N GLY A 244 9.48 -23.33 -0.85
CA GLY A 244 9.41 -24.67 -1.44
C GLY A 244 7.99 -25.22 -1.58
N ARG A 245 7.85 -26.39 -2.22
CA ARG A 245 6.58 -27.12 -2.28
C ARG A 245 6.26 -27.72 -0.91
N ALA A 246 5.03 -27.52 -0.46
CA ALA A 246 4.46 -28.15 0.72
C ALA A 246 3.96 -29.57 0.40
N GLN A 247 3.84 -30.42 1.42
CA GLN A 247 3.44 -31.83 1.26
C GLN A 247 2.04 -32.02 0.62
N LEU A 248 1.17 -31.01 0.72
CA LEU A 248 -0.22 -31.07 0.25
C LEU A 248 -0.47 -30.35 -1.09
N GLY A 249 0.56 -30.21 -1.93
CA GLY A 249 0.40 -29.65 -3.29
C GLY A 249 0.29 -28.12 -3.37
N GLY A 250 0.64 -27.41 -2.30
CA GLY A 250 0.85 -25.96 -2.29
C GLY A 250 2.33 -25.60 -2.21
N HIS A 251 2.61 -24.32 -2.07
CA HIS A 251 3.94 -23.80 -1.76
C HIS A 251 3.94 -23.08 -0.42
N GLU A 252 5.02 -23.22 0.34
CA GLU A 252 5.25 -22.47 1.57
C GLU A 252 6.41 -21.51 1.38
N ARG A 253 6.27 -20.31 1.93
CA ARG A 253 7.32 -19.30 1.93
C ARG A 253 7.41 -18.61 3.30
N HIS A 254 8.63 -18.48 3.81
CA HIS A 254 8.93 -17.73 5.02
C HIS A 254 10.02 -16.70 4.70
N VAL A 255 9.78 -15.47 5.12
CA VAL A 255 10.66 -14.33 4.89
C VAL A 255 10.86 -13.52 6.16
N SER A 256 12.02 -12.89 6.29
CA SER A 256 12.28 -11.86 7.27
C SER A 256 12.68 -10.57 6.56
N MET A 257 12.27 -9.42 7.12
CA MET A 257 12.77 -8.12 6.70
C MET A 257 13.62 -7.48 7.78
N SER A 258 14.72 -6.86 7.37
CA SER A 258 15.62 -6.13 8.25
C SER A 258 16.04 -4.78 7.66
N LEU A 259 16.36 -3.85 8.55
CA LEU A 259 16.87 -2.53 8.22
C LEU A 259 17.88 -2.11 9.29
N PHE A 260 19.01 -1.54 8.90
CA PHE A 260 20.10 -1.19 9.83
C PHE A 260 20.55 -2.34 10.73
N GLY A 261 20.52 -3.58 10.20
CA GLY A 261 20.85 -4.79 10.96
C GLY A 261 19.78 -5.27 11.95
N VAL A 262 18.63 -4.57 12.04
CA VAL A 262 17.54 -4.93 12.96
C VAL A 262 16.41 -5.60 12.17
N HIS A 263 16.06 -6.83 12.56
CA HIS A 263 14.87 -7.51 12.05
C HIS A 263 13.61 -6.84 12.59
N PHE A 264 12.69 -6.46 11.70
CA PHE A 264 11.47 -5.76 12.11
C PHE A 264 10.18 -6.49 11.70
N MET A 265 10.26 -7.43 10.75
CA MET A 265 9.10 -8.18 10.28
C MET A 265 9.47 -9.62 9.92
N THR A 266 8.53 -10.54 10.15
CA THR A 266 8.53 -11.88 9.56
C THR A 266 7.19 -12.18 8.90
N ALA A 267 7.21 -12.88 7.77
CA ALA A 267 6.00 -13.28 7.07
C ALA A 267 6.02 -14.76 6.70
N ARG A 268 4.92 -15.46 6.96
CA ARG A 268 4.67 -16.82 6.48
C ARG A 268 3.56 -16.79 5.46
N SER A 269 3.75 -17.50 4.36
CA SER A 269 2.81 -17.55 3.24
C SER A 269 2.55 -18.98 2.81
N SER A 270 1.27 -19.32 2.65
CA SER A 270 0.82 -20.50 1.91
C SER A 270 0.33 -20.05 0.54
N VAL A 271 0.94 -20.56 -0.53
CA VAL A 271 0.69 -20.14 -1.92
C VAL A 271 0.14 -21.32 -2.71
N HIS A 272 -1.01 -21.11 -3.34
CA HIS A 272 -1.69 -22.09 -4.18
C HIS A 272 -1.72 -21.59 -5.61
N LEU A 273 -1.05 -22.30 -6.51
CA LEU A 273 -1.06 -22.03 -7.95
C LEU A 273 -2.23 -22.81 -8.55
N LEU A 274 -3.24 -22.09 -9.02
CA LEU A 274 -4.53 -22.67 -9.43
C LEU A 274 -4.56 -22.95 -10.93
N GLU A 275 -3.75 -22.23 -11.71
CA GLU A 275 -3.70 -22.35 -13.16
C GLU A 275 -2.34 -22.90 -13.64
N PRO A 276 -2.32 -23.72 -14.71
CA PRO A 276 -1.10 -24.33 -15.23
C PRO A 276 0.00 -23.33 -15.62
N ALA A 277 -0.37 -22.15 -16.14
CA ALA A 277 0.59 -21.12 -16.53
C ALA A 277 1.40 -20.58 -15.33
N TRP A 278 0.75 -20.47 -14.17
CA TRP A 278 1.40 -20.01 -12.93
C TRP A 278 2.34 -21.08 -12.38
N GLN A 279 1.92 -22.35 -12.44
CA GLN A 279 2.78 -23.48 -12.09
C GLN A 279 4.01 -23.56 -12.99
N ALA A 280 3.82 -23.40 -14.30
CA ALA A 280 4.91 -23.41 -15.27
C ALA A 280 5.91 -22.27 -15.01
N ALA A 281 5.43 -21.06 -14.68
CA ALA A 281 6.30 -19.94 -14.32
C ALA A 281 7.11 -20.24 -13.05
N ALA A 282 6.48 -20.79 -12.01
CA ALA A 282 7.16 -21.17 -10.78
C ALA A 282 8.21 -22.28 -11.03
N ASP A 283 7.86 -23.29 -11.82
CA ASP A 283 8.75 -24.41 -12.18
C ASP A 283 9.92 -23.93 -13.07
N ALA A 284 9.72 -22.88 -13.86
CA ALA A 284 10.76 -22.18 -14.61
C ALA A 284 11.67 -21.29 -13.74
N GLY A 285 11.45 -21.26 -12.42
CA GLY A 285 12.29 -20.55 -11.46
C GLY A 285 11.86 -19.10 -11.18
N VAL A 286 10.67 -18.68 -11.60
CA VAL A 286 10.14 -17.36 -11.19
C VAL A 286 9.86 -17.39 -9.69
N PRO A 287 10.43 -16.48 -8.88
CA PRO A 287 10.19 -16.45 -7.44
C PRO A 287 8.71 -16.24 -7.12
N LEU A 288 8.18 -17.00 -6.16
CA LEU A 288 6.76 -16.96 -5.75
C LEU A 288 6.30 -15.54 -5.39
N GLY A 289 7.14 -14.77 -4.69
CA GLY A 289 6.85 -13.38 -4.32
C GLY A 289 6.75 -12.41 -5.51
N SER A 290 7.20 -12.81 -6.70
CA SER A 290 7.18 -12.00 -7.91
C SER A 290 6.15 -12.47 -8.95
N LEU A 291 5.41 -13.56 -8.69
CA LEU A 291 4.51 -14.15 -9.68
C LEU A 291 3.42 -13.19 -10.15
N PHE A 292 2.79 -12.43 -9.25
CA PHE A 292 1.80 -11.40 -9.66
C PHE A 292 2.40 -10.39 -10.65
N GLN A 293 3.64 -9.94 -10.39
CA GLN A 293 4.34 -9.02 -11.30
C GLN A 293 4.73 -9.68 -12.62
N HIS A 294 5.21 -10.92 -12.57
CA HIS A 294 5.59 -11.67 -13.76
C HIS A 294 4.40 -11.91 -14.67
N MET A 295 3.24 -12.23 -14.08
CA MET A 295 1.99 -12.44 -14.81
C MET A 295 1.28 -11.14 -15.19
N GLY A 296 1.70 -9.99 -14.64
CA GLY A 296 1.09 -8.68 -14.91
C GLY A 296 -0.33 -8.53 -14.34
N VAL A 297 -0.67 -9.32 -13.32
CA VAL A 297 -2.03 -9.40 -12.74
C VAL A 297 -2.08 -8.69 -11.40
N LEU A 298 -3.10 -7.87 -11.21
CA LEU A 298 -3.38 -7.21 -9.93
C LEU A 298 -4.23 -8.11 -9.00
N PRO A 299 -3.70 -8.64 -7.89
CA PRO A 299 -4.50 -9.43 -6.95
C PRO A 299 -5.53 -8.59 -6.19
N ALA A 300 -6.64 -9.23 -5.82
CA ALA A 300 -7.52 -8.77 -4.77
C ALA A 300 -6.89 -8.98 -3.40
N PHE A 301 -6.93 -7.96 -2.54
CA PHE A 301 -6.48 -8.04 -1.15
C PHE A 301 -7.68 -8.20 -0.21
N ALA A 302 -7.55 -9.03 0.80
CA ALA A 302 -8.54 -9.16 1.86
C ALA A 302 -7.85 -9.31 3.21
N LEU A 303 -8.04 -8.34 4.11
CA LEU A 303 -7.57 -8.42 5.49
C LEU A 303 -8.52 -9.31 6.30
N HIS A 304 -8.01 -10.38 6.92
CA HIS A 304 -8.83 -11.35 7.65
C HIS A 304 -8.85 -11.10 9.14
N SER A 305 -7.69 -10.78 9.71
CA SER A 305 -7.57 -10.48 11.12
C SER A 305 -6.29 -9.70 11.40
N ILE A 306 -6.30 -8.99 12.52
CA ILE A 306 -5.15 -8.29 13.07
C ILE A 306 -5.10 -8.54 14.57
N GLY A 307 -3.94 -8.31 15.16
CA GLY A 307 -3.81 -8.37 16.60
C GLY A 307 -2.51 -7.80 17.12
N ARG A 308 -2.39 -7.80 18.43
CA ARG A 308 -1.23 -7.35 19.17
C ARG A 308 -0.90 -8.37 20.26
N ALA A 309 0.38 -8.51 20.53
CA ALA A 309 0.92 -9.24 21.66
C ALA A 309 2.05 -8.42 22.28
N ARG A 310 2.67 -8.94 23.35
CA ARG A 310 3.74 -8.21 24.04
C ARG A 310 4.95 -8.02 23.10
N GLY A 311 5.18 -6.77 22.68
CA GLY A 311 6.35 -6.37 21.89
C GLY A 311 6.18 -6.49 20.37
N TYR A 312 5.02 -6.94 19.89
CA TYR A 312 4.75 -7.06 18.45
C TYR A 312 3.26 -6.96 18.12
N PHE A 313 2.97 -6.61 16.87
CA PHE A 313 1.63 -6.67 16.28
C PHE A 313 1.66 -7.49 15.00
N TRP A 314 0.50 -7.92 14.53
CA TRP A 314 0.41 -8.86 13.43
C TRP A 314 -0.86 -8.69 12.61
N ARG A 315 -0.84 -9.27 11.41
CA ARG A 315 -1.99 -9.38 10.52
C ARG A 315 -2.00 -10.71 9.78
N ALA A 316 -3.21 -11.16 9.45
CA ALA A 316 -3.45 -12.23 8.50
C ALA A 316 -4.32 -11.71 7.35
N TYR A 317 -3.94 -12.00 6.11
CA TYR A 317 -4.62 -11.53 4.92
C TYR A 317 -4.42 -12.49 3.74
N SER A 318 -5.23 -12.33 2.71
CA SER A 318 -5.03 -13.04 1.44
C SER A 318 -4.83 -12.10 0.26
N LEU A 319 -4.10 -12.62 -0.73
CA LEU A 319 -3.98 -12.05 -2.08
C LEU A 319 -4.51 -13.08 -3.08
N ARG A 320 -5.52 -12.71 -3.87
CA ARG A 320 -6.24 -13.66 -4.74
C ARG A 320 -6.44 -13.12 -6.15
N CYS A 321 -6.26 -13.98 -7.14
CA CYS A 321 -6.68 -13.79 -8.53
C CYS A 321 -7.09 -15.16 -9.09
N ALA A 322 -7.50 -15.23 -10.36
CA ALA A 322 -7.92 -16.49 -10.99
C ALA A 322 -6.82 -17.58 -10.91
N GLY A 323 -5.56 -17.21 -11.16
CA GLY A 323 -4.47 -18.19 -11.24
C GLY A 323 -3.68 -18.45 -9.96
N MET A 324 -3.86 -17.65 -8.91
CA MET A 324 -3.12 -17.82 -7.65
C MET A 324 -3.88 -17.29 -6.44
N ALA A 325 -3.78 -18.03 -5.33
CA ALA A 325 -4.24 -17.61 -4.01
C ALA A 325 -3.10 -17.72 -2.98
N CYS A 326 -2.88 -16.65 -2.22
CA CYS A 326 -1.91 -16.61 -1.14
C CYS A 326 -2.61 -16.31 0.18
N GLU A 327 -2.32 -17.09 1.22
CA GLU A 327 -2.67 -16.79 2.60
C GLU A 327 -1.41 -16.37 3.34
N ILE A 328 -1.42 -15.19 3.95
CA ILE A 328 -0.21 -14.55 4.47
C ILE A 328 -0.44 -14.11 5.92
N HIS A 329 0.51 -14.46 6.79
CA HIS A 329 0.57 -14.00 8.16
C HIS A 329 1.87 -13.25 8.40
N GLU A 330 1.77 -11.97 8.77
CA GLU A 330 2.90 -11.08 9.03
C GLU A 330 2.92 -10.64 10.49
N THR A 331 4.11 -10.63 11.10
CA THR A 331 4.36 -10.10 12.44
C THR A 331 5.38 -8.97 12.36
N PHE A 332 5.18 -7.93 13.17
CA PHE A 332 5.96 -6.71 13.19
C PHE A 332 6.36 -6.38 14.62
N VAL A 333 7.63 -6.03 14.86
CA VAL A 333 8.05 -5.53 16.18
C VAL A 333 7.34 -4.20 16.49
N ASP A 334 6.98 -3.93 17.74
CA ASP A 334 6.22 -2.71 18.05
C ASP A 334 6.91 -1.41 17.61
N GLY A 335 8.25 -1.41 17.62
CA GLY A 335 9.08 -0.27 17.29
C GLY A 335 9.61 -0.23 15.85
N VAL A 336 8.81 -0.64 14.85
CA VAL A 336 9.22 -0.63 13.43
C VAL A 336 9.60 0.78 12.94
N PHE A 337 9.06 1.84 13.56
CA PHE A 337 9.33 3.22 13.17
C PHE A 337 10.39 3.90 14.07
N GLU A 338 11.03 3.13 14.95
CA GLU A 338 12.12 3.54 15.85
C GLU A 338 13.39 2.67 15.68
N LEU A 339 13.57 2.03 14.53
CA LEU A 339 14.68 1.11 14.23
C LEU A 339 16.07 1.77 14.28
N SER A 340 16.21 3.03 13.86
CA SER A 340 17.50 3.73 13.95
C SER A 340 17.99 3.86 15.40
N ALA A 341 17.08 4.21 16.31
CA ALA A 341 17.37 4.28 17.74
C ALA A 341 17.67 2.90 18.34
N ARG A 342 17.04 1.83 17.83
CA ARG A 342 17.34 0.44 18.22
C ARG A 342 18.73 0.03 17.77
N ALA A 343 19.05 0.22 16.49
CA ALA A 343 20.37 -0.10 15.93
C ALA A 343 21.50 0.62 16.67
N ALA A 344 21.30 1.90 17.02
CA ALA A 344 22.27 2.65 17.81
C ALA A 344 22.51 2.05 19.21
N ARG A 345 21.45 1.58 19.88
CA ARG A 345 21.57 0.91 21.19
C ARG A 345 22.28 -0.44 21.09
N ASP A 346 21.93 -1.25 20.09
CA ASP A 346 22.52 -2.58 19.92
C ASP A 346 24.03 -2.49 19.62
N ALA A 347 24.44 -1.48 18.84
CA ALA A 347 25.85 -1.19 18.59
C ALA A 347 26.61 -0.79 19.87
N GLN A 348 26.02 0.05 20.73
CA GLN A 348 26.63 0.47 22.00
C GLN A 348 26.81 -0.71 22.97
N VAL A 349 25.83 -1.62 23.04
CA VAL A 349 25.93 -2.84 23.86
C VAL A 349 27.03 -3.75 23.34
N SER A 350 27.12 -3.95 22.02
CA SER A 350 28.17 -4.78 21.42
C SER A 350 29.59 -4.24 21.70
N THR A 351 29.77 -2.91 21.68
CA THR A 351 31.06 -2.28 22.05
C THR A 351 31.41 -2.39 23.53
N ALA A 352 30.42 -2.48 24.42
CA ALA A 352 30.64 -2.57 25.86
C ALA A 352 31.08 -3.99 26.32
N PHE A 353 30.70 -5.04 25.57
CA PHE A 353 31.06 -6.43 25.89
C PHE A 353 32.26 -6.97 25.09
N GLY A 354 32.76 -6.25 24.08
CA GLY A 354 33.92 -6.64 23.28
C GLY A 354 35.29 -6.27 23.85
N GLY A 355 35.34 -5.68 25.05
CA GLY A 355 36.55 -5.10 25.64
C GLY A 355 37.18 -5.91 26.77
N HIS A 356 37.27 -7.24 26.69
CA HIS A 356 38.13 -8.05 27.59
C HIS A 356 38.46 -9.42 26.99
N ILE A 357 39.33 -9.46 25.97
CA ILE A 357 40.27 -10.56 25.78
C ILE A 357 41.57 -9.95 25.23
N CYS A 358 42.53 -9.69 26.11
CA CYS A 358 43.95 -9.57 25.82
C CYS A 358 44.68 -10.42 26.85
#